data_AF-A0A0E9S7I3-F1
#
_entry.id   AF-A0A0E9S7I3-F1
#
_cell.length_a   1.000
_cell.length_b   1.000
_cell.length_c   1.000
_cell.angle_alpha   90.00
_cell.angle_beta   90.00
_cell.angle_gamma   90.00
#
_symmetry.space_group_name_H-M   'P 1'
#
loop_
_entity.id
_entity.type
_entity.pdbx_description
1 polymer ?
#
loop_
_entity_poly.entity_id
_entity_poly.type
_entity_poly.pdbx_seq_one_letter_code
_entity_poly.pdbx_strand_id
1 'polypeptide(L)' 'MSLHLISCNQTTICTLTNSHSFIVISIRAYRVETQKACIEHLEQQPHLTFQSTLECH' A
#
# COMPACT_ATOMS: atom_id res chain seq x y z
N MET A 1 -9.50 6.37 7.12
CA MET A 1 -8.86 6.71 5.83
C MET A 1 -8.86 5.45 4.98
N SER A 2 -9.19 5.53 3.70
CA SER A 2 -9.17 4.38 2.81
C SER A 2 -7.75 4.14 2.26
N LEU A 3 -7.32 2.89 2.17
CA LEU A 3 -6.02 2.49 1.66
C LEU A 3 -6.18 1.64 0.39
N HIS A 4 -5.52 2.05 -0.69
CA HIS A 4 -5.34 1.26 -1.91
C HIS A 4 -3.85 0.99 -2.14
N LEU A 5 -3.51 -0.25 -2.47
CA LEU A 5 -2.14 -0.67 -2.73
C LEU A 5 -1.99 -1.12 -4.18
N ILE A 6 -0.92 -0.69 -4.85
CA ILE A 6 -0.51 -1.19 -6.17
C ILE A 6 0.92 -1.69 -6.03
N SER A 7 1.14 -2.97 -6.25
CA SER A 7 2.44 -3.62 -6.09
C SER A 7 2.96 -4.09 -7.44
N CYS A 8 4.04 -3.48 -7.92
CA CYS A 8 4.73 -3.88 -9.16
C CYS A 8 6.21 -4.14 -8.87
N ASN A 9 6.69 -5.36 -9.15
CA ASN A 9 8.08 -5.76 -8.90
C ASN A 9 8.53 -5.31 -7.49
N GLN A 10 9.65 -4.59 -7.35
CA GLN A 10 10.21 -4.09 -6.09
C GLN A 10 9.58 -2.78 -5.56
N THR A 11 8.45 -2.34 -6.12
CA THR A 11 7.82 -1.05 -5.76
C THR A 11 6.35 -1.23 -5.41
N THR A 12 5.94 -0.66 -4.29
CA THR A 12 4.53 -0.58 -3.85
C THR A 12 4.11 0.87 -3.76
N ILE A 13 3.03 1.23 -4.45
CA ILE A 13 2.38 2.52 -4.33
C ILE A 13 1.21 2.36 -3.35
N CYS A 14 1.21 3.17 -2.30
CA CYS A 14 0.14 3.25 -1.31
C CYS A 14 -0.62 4.56 -1.53
N THR A 15 -1.92 4.47 -1.73
CA THR A 15 -2.80 5.63 -1.85
C THR A 15 -3.71 5.67 -0.63
N LEU A 16 -3.59 6.74 0.16
CA LEU A 16 -4.44 7.02 1.30
C LEU A 16 -5.46 8.08 0.91
N THR A 17 -6.75 7.78 1.03
CA THR A 17 -7.82 8.73 0.70
C THR A 17 -8.71 8.97 1.92
N ASN A 18 -9.22 10.20 2.03
CA ASN A 18 -10.35 10.54 2.89
C ASN A 18 -11.25 11.54 2.15
N SER A 19 -12.28 12.04 2.81
CA SER A 19 -13.27 12.95 2.20
C SER A 19 -12.71 14.29 1.68
N HIS A 20 -11.47 14.64 2.01
CA HIS A 20 -10.89 15.96 1.73
C HIS A 20 -9.50 15.92 1.09
N SER A 21 -8.84 14.77 1.06
CA SER A 21 -7.44 14.66 0.65
C SER A 21 -7.11 13.27 0.13
N PHE A 22 -6.11 13.21 -0.75
CA PHE A 22 -5.45 11.98 -1.15
C PHE A 22 -3.93 12.16 -1.00
N ILE A 23 -3.28 11.15 -0.43
CA ILE A 23 -1.82 11.09 -0.25
C ILE A 23 -1.33 9.86 -1.00
N VAL A 24 -0.31 10.06 -1.84
CA VAL A 24 0.36 8.97 -2.57
C VAL A 24 1.76 8.79 -2.00
N ILE A 25 2.07 7.56 -1.57
CA ILE A 25 3.36 7.17 -1.02
C ILE A 25 3.92 6.06 -1.89
N SER A 26 5.14 6.24 -2.41
CA SER A 26 5.86 5.20 -3.14
C SER A 26 6.89 4.56 -2.24
N ILE A 27 6.77 3.26 -2.01
CA ILE A 27 7.69 2.46 -1.21
C ILE A 27 8.47 1.56 -2.15
N ARG A 28 9.80 1.70 -2.17
CA ARG A 28 10.68 0.78 -2.90
C ARG A 28 11.36 -0.16 -1.92
N ALA A 29 11.21 -1.46 -2.14
CA ALA A 29 11.81 -2.50 -1.34
C ALA A 29 12.85 -3.27 -2.16
N TYR A 30 14.06 -3.42 -1.63
CA TYR A 30 15.15 -4.13 -2.33
C TYR A 30 14.94 -5.66 -2.38
N ARG A 31 14.01 -6.17 -1.57
CA ARG A 31 13.63 -7.59 -1.49
C ARG A 31 12.11 -7.70 -1.48
N VAL A 32 11.59 -8.70 -2.20
CA VAL A 32 10.14 -8.93 -2.32
C VAL A 32 9.53 -9.30 -0.97
N GLU A 33 10.27 -10.00 -0.11
CA GLU A 33 9.82 -10.35 1.24
C GLU A 33 9.62 -9.10 2.12
N THR A 34 10.49 -8.10 1.98
CA THR A 34 10.37 -6.82 2.71
C THR A 34 9.18 -6.02 2.21
N GLN A 35 8.92 -6.06 0.91
CA GLN A 35 7.74 -5.43 0.32
C GLN A 35 6.46 -6.06 0.86
N LYS A 36 6.39 -7.39 0.87
CA LYS A 36 5.25 -8.15 1.37
C LYS A 36 4.97 -7.87 2.85
N ALA A 37 6.01 -7.88 3.69
CA ALA A 37 5.89 -7.53 5.09
C ALA A 37 5.37 -6.09 5.30
N CYS A 38 5.77 -5.14 4.45
CA CYS A 38 5.26 -3.78 4.50
C CYS A 38 3.77 -3.69 4.13
N ILE A 39 3.34 -4.42 3.09
CA ILE A 39 1.93 -4.50 2.69
C ILE A 39 1.09 -5.09 3.83
N GLU A 40 1.51 -6.24 4.37
CA GLU A 40 0.83 -6.91 5.50
C GLU A 40 0.72 -5.97 6.72
N HIS A 41 1.78 -5.20 7.01
CA HIS A 41 1.76 -4.24 8.11
C HIS A 41 0.76 -3.10 7.89
N LEU A 42 0.62 -2.61 6.66
CA LEU A 42 -0.32 -1.55 6.31
C LEU A 42 -1.78 -2.04 6.34
N GLU A 43 -2.03 -3.27 5.89
CA GLU A 43 -3.36 -3.91 5.93
C GLU A 43 -3.84 -4.14 7.37
N GLN A 44 -2.92 -4.34 8.32
CA GLN A 44 -3.23 -4.56 9.73
C GLN A 44 -3.46 -3.25 10.52
N GLN A 45 -3.29 -2.07 9.93
CA GLN A 45 -3.46 -0.81 10.65
C GLN A 45 -4.94 -0.53 10.96
N PRO A 46 -5.35 -0.42 12.23
CA PRO A 46 -6.77 -0.35 12.61
C PRO A 46 -7.45 0.98 12.21
N HIS A 47 -6.67 2.01 11.88
CA HIS A 47 -7.17 3.32 11.43
C HIS A 47 -7.25 3.44 9.90
N LEU A 48 -6.75 2.43 9.18
CA LEU A 48 -6.84 2.33 7.74
C LEU A 48 -7.95 1.36 7.38
N THR A 49 -8.85 1.80 6.52
CA THR A 49 -9.85 0.95 5.88
C THR A 49 -9.26 0.44 4.59
N PHE A 50 -8.79 -0.80 4.58
CA PHE A 50 -8.28 -1.43 3.38
C PHE A 50 -9.38 -1.58 2.32
N GLN A 51 -9.07 -1.20 1.08
CA GLN A 51 -10.00 -1.28 -0.05
C GLN A 51 -9.59 -2.33 -1.08
N SER A 52 -8.33 -2.32 -1.52
CA SER A 52 -7.87 -3.19 -2.60
C SER A 52 -6.34 -3.24 -2.71
N THR A 53 -5.81 -4.39 -3.15
CA THR A 53 -4.44 -4.54 -3.64
C THR A 53 -4.48 -4.98 -5.11
N LEU A 54 -3.71 -4.31 -5.97
CA LEU A 54 -3.47 -4.71 -7.36
C LEU A 54 -2.02 -5.17 -7.51
N GLU A 55 -1.80 -6.36 -8.04
CA GLU A 55 -0.46 -6.89 -8.37
C GLU A 55 -0.19 -6.76 -9.87
N CYS A 56 0.98 -6.25 -10.24
CA CYS A 56 1.42 -6.12 -11.63
C CYS A 56 2.28 -7.35 -11.98
N HIS A 57 1.81 -8.16 -12.94
CA HIS A 57 2.53 -9.30 -13.49
C HIS A 57 3.38 -8.92 -14.70
#